data_AF-A0A1I2PEK8-F1
#
_entry.id   AF-A0A1I2PEK8-F1
#
_cell.length_a   1.000
_cell.length_b   1.000
_cell.length_c   1.000
_cell.angle_alpha   90.00
_cell.angle_beta   90.00
_cell.angle_gamma   90.00
#
_symmetry.space_group_name_H-M   'P 1'
#
loop_
_entity.id
_entity.type
_entity.pdbx_description
1 polymer ?
#
loop_
_entity_poly.entity_id
_entity_poly.type
_entity_poly.pdbx_seq_one_letter_code
_entity_poly.pdbx_strand_id
1 'polypeptide(L)'
;MAVAMLCKIKFTMKKYLILLALPLVLFSACQGGSSPETEKTELEAKVLHIHDEAMARMGEILKLRRSLRNVRDTLQAQQADTASLRALEQEIGGLEQADEAMRQWMREYSSPDTLQHEQAMQYLQTELKKIERVQTIMDSTISAAQETAKKYEQEK
;
A
#
# COMPACT_ATOMS: atom_id res chain seq x y z
N MET A 1 -4.61 61.95 -31.19
CA MET A 1 -5.45 62.82 -32.05
C MET A 1 -4.76 62.85 -33.42
N ALA A 2 -5.33 62.52 -34.56
CA ALA A 2 -6.70 62.25 -35.02
C ALA A 2 -6.60 61.16 -36.14
N VAL A 3 -7.38 60.07 -36.14
CA VAL A 3 -8.68 59.87 -36.84
C VAL A 3 -8.54 60.09 -38.36
N ALA A 4 -8.94 59.26 -39.32
CA ALA A 4 -9.61 57.96 -39.48
C ALA A 4 -9.52 57.64 -41.01
N MET A 5 -9.25 56.40 -41.44
CA MET A 5 -10.21 55.41 -41.98
C MET A 5 -10.85 55.82 -43.34
N LEU A 6 -10.63 55.11 -44.46
CA LEU A 6 -11.43 53.97 -45.02
C LEU A 6 -11.11 53.93 -46.56
N CYS A 7 -11.41 52.96 -47.43
CA CYS A 7 -11.82 51.55 -47.42
C CYS A 7 -12.16 51.19 -48.89
N LYS A 8 -11.88 49.95 -49.33
CA LYS A 8 -12.75 49.03 -50.12
C LYS A 8 -11.99 48.24 -51.19
N ILE A 9 -11.95 46.91 -51.03
CA ILE A 9 -11.80 45.97 -52.16
C ILE A 9 -12.83 44.86 -51.96
N LYS A 10 -13.66 44.63 -52.99
CA LYS A 10 -14.70 43.58 -53.05
C LYS A 10 -14.09 42.29 -53.60
N PHE A 11 -14.48 41.14 -53.06
CA PHE A 11 -14.26 39.84 -53.71
C PHE A 11 -15.55 39.03 -53.74
N THR A 12 -15.93 38.58 -54.92
CA THR A 12 -17.20 37.90 -55.23
C THR A 12 -17.02 36.39 -55.20
N MET A 13 -18.00 35.70 -54.61
CA MET A 13 -18.14 34.24 -54.49
C MET A 13 -18.29 33.53 -55.84
N LYS A 14 -17.67 32.35 -56.02
CA LYS A 14 -18.07 31.33 -57.00
C LYS A 14 -18.12 29.96 -56.33
N LYS A 15 -19.31 29.35 -56.40
CA LYS A 15 -19.74 28.10 -55.78
C LYS A 15 -19.16 26.85 -56.48
N TYR A 16 -18.62 25.96 -55.65
CA TYR A 16 -18.63 24.48 -55.68
C TYR A 16 -18.24 23.71 -56.95
N LEU A 17 -17.20 22.88 -56.85
CA LEU A 17 -17.16 21.44 -57.21
C LEU A 17 -15.75 20.90 -56.84
N ILE A 18 -15.58 20.15 -55.75
CA ILE A 18 -15.50 18.68 -55.67
C ILE A 18 -14.06 18.17 -55.41
N LEU A 19 -13.95 17.48 -54.26
CA LEU A 19 -13.08 16.36 -53.89
C LEU A 19 -11.55 16.42 -53.97
N LEU A 20 -10.98 15.84 -52.90
CA LEU A 20 -9.77 15.02 -52.84
C LEU A 20 -8.48 15.72 -52.42
N ALA A 21 -8.24 15.74 -51.11
CA ALA A 21 -7.07 15.08 -50.50
C ALA A 21 -7.04 15.45 -49.01
N LEU A 22 -7.66 14.61 -48.18
CA LEU A 22 -7.42 14.52 -46.75
C LEU A 22 -6.14 13.70 -46.57
N PRO A 23 -4.98 14.26 -46.16
CA PRO A 23 -3.93 13.43 -45.62
C PRO A 23 -4.32 13.12 -44.18
N LEU A 24 -5.04 12.00 -44.04
CA LEU A 24 -4.71 10.91 -43.15
C LEU A 24 -3.75 11.28 -42.00
N VAL A 25 -4.25 12.03 -41.01
CA VAL A 25 -3.70 11.98 -39.66
C VAL A 25 -4.13 10.62 -39.11
N LEU A 26 -3.36 9.59 -39.45
CA LEU A 26 -3.42 8.32 -38.75
C LEU A 26 -3.09 8.65 -37.31
N PHE A 27 -4.12 8.62 -36.48
CA PHE A 27 -4.03 8.43 -35.06
C PHE A 27 -2.96 7.36 -34.81
N SER A 28 -1.80 7.79 -34.29
CA SER A 28 -0.95 6.91 -33.52
C SER A 28 -1.75 6.56 -32.26
N ALA A 29 -2.60 5.54 -32.39
CA ALA A 29 -3.10 4.81 -31.25
C ALA A 29 -1.86 4.17 -30.61
N CYS A 30 -1.34 4.82 -29.56
CA CYS A 30 -0.48 4.15 -28.60
C CYS A 30 -1.23 2.89 -28.16
N GLN A 31 -0.81 1.72 -28.64
CA GLN A 31 -1.14 0.43 -28.04
C GLN A 31 -0.45 0.41 -26.67
N GLY A 32 -1.02 1.13 -25.70
CA GLY A 32 -0.63 1.11 -24.30
C GLY A 32 -1.23 -0.09 -23.59
N GLY A 33 -1.11 -1.29 -24.16
CA GLY A 33 -1.38 -2.53 -23.46
C GLY A 33 -0.10 -2.98 -22.79
N SER A 34 -0.10 -3.06 -21.46
CA SER A 34 0.94 -3.75 -20.70
C SER A 34 1.05 -5.20 -21.19
N SER A 35 2.28 -5.70 -21.36
CA SER A 35 2.45 -7.12 -21.70
C SER A 35 2.03 -7.97 -20.49
N PRO A 36 1.56 -9.23 -20.69
CA PRO A 36 1.25 -10.12 -19.58
C PRO A 36 2.39 -10.26 -18.55
N GLU A 37 3.64 -10.28 -19.02
CA GLU A 37 4.80 -10.33 -18.12
C GLU A 37 4.98 -9.03 -17.30
N THR A 38 4.66 -7.89 -17.90
CA THR A 38 4.69 -6.59 -17.21
C THR A 38 3.64 -6.55 -16.09
N GLU A 39 2.41 -6.98 -16.37
CA GLU A 39 1.33 -6.99 -15.38
C GLU A 39 1.62 -7.91 -14.19
N LYS A 40 2.17 -9.11 -14.46
CA LYS A 40 2.62 -10.04 -13.41
C LYS A 40 3.66 -9.38 -12.52
N THR A 41 4.68 -8.78 -13.13
CA THR A 41 5.81 -8.15 -12.45
C THR A 41 5.36 -6.97 -11.57
N GLU A 42 4.46 -6.12 -12.07
CA GLU A 42 3.92 -4.99 -11.32
C GLU A 42 3.12 -5.45 -10.10
N LEU A 43 2.29 -6.49 -10.26
CA LEU A 43 1.51 -7.03 -9.15
C LEU A 43 2.40 -7.71 -8.10
N GLU A 44 3.40 -8.48 -8.52
CA GLU A 44 4.37 -9.08 -7.62
C GLU A 44 5.16 -8.02 -6.85
N ALA A 45 5.64 -6.98 -7.53
CA ALA A 45 6.32 -5.85 -6.90
C ALA A 45 5.43 -5.17 -5.86
N LYS A 46 4.13 -5.03 -6.13
CA LYS A 46 3.17 -4.47 -5.16
C LYS A 46 3.04 -5.35 -3.91
N VAL A 47 2.94 -6.67 -4.06
CA VAL A 47 2.88 -7.62 -2.93
C VAL A 47 4.13 -7.49 -2.07
N LEU A 48 5.31 -7.53 -2.70
CA LEU A 48 6.60 -7.48 -2.01
C LEU A 48 6.87 -6.11 -1.37
N HIS A 49 6.37 -5.03 -1.97
CA HIS A 49 6.46 -3.70 -1.37
C HIS A 49 5.75 -3.61 -0.02
N ILE A 50 4.52 -4.14 0.07
CA ILE A 50 3.76 -4.15 1.34
C ILE A 50 4.45 -5.07 2.37
N HIS A 51 5.01 -6.19 1.92
CA HIS A 51 5.85 -7.04 2.77
C HIS A 51 7.02 -6.25 3.36
N ASP A 52 7.77 -5.53 2.54
CA ASP A 52 8.95 -4.79 2.98
C ASP A 52 8.59 -3.66 3.96
N GLU A 53 7.50 -2.94 3.69
CA GLU A 53 6.98 -1.91 4.61
C GLU A 53 6.61 -2.51 5.97
N ALA A 54 5.90 -3.63 5.98
CA ALA A 54 5.52 -4.31 7.20
C ALA A 54 6.76 -4.89 7.93
N MET A 55 7.71 -5.46 7.20
CA MET A 55 8.98 -5.96 7.75
C MET A 55 9.80 -4.86 8.44
N ALA A 56 9.76 -3.63 7.91
CA ALA A 56 10.42 -2.49 8.55
C ALA A 56 9.87 -2.18 9.95
N ARG A 57 8.63 -2.60 10.26
CA ARG A 57 7.97 -2.41 11.56
C ARG A 57 8.23 -3.55 12.56
N MET A 58 8.88 -4.65 12.16
CA MET A 58 9.15 -5.79 13.05
C MET A 58 10.03 -5.42 14.25
N GLY A 59 10.99 -4.52 14.04
CA GLY A 59 11.84 -4.01 15.13
C GLY A 59 11.04 -3.26 16.20
N GLU A 60 10.00 -2.55 15.79
CA GLU A 60 9.10 -1.85 16.69
C GLU A 60 8.27 -2.81 17.54
N ILE A 61 7.74 -3.87 16.94
CA ILE A 61 7.02 -4.94 17.67
C ILE A 61 7.90 -5.52 18.78
N LEU A 62 9.15 -5.85 18.46
CA LEU A 62 10.10 -6.40 19.43
C LEU A 62 10.38 -5.42 20.58
N LYS A 63 10.58 -4.14 20.26
CA LYS A 63 10.83 -3.08 21.25
C LYS A 63 9.64 -2.91 22.19
N LEU A 64 8.42 -2.78 21.65
CA LEU A 64 7.20 -2.62 22.43
C LEU A 64 6.96 -3.83 23.33
N ARG A 65 7.13 -5.03 22.81
CA ARG A 65 6.96 -6.26 23.59
C ARG A 65 7.89 -6.32 24.79
N ARG A 66 9.17 -5.95 24.61
CA ARG A 66 10.13 -5.86 25.73
C ARG A 66 9.73 -4.79 26.75
N SER A 67 9.32 -3.61 26.28
CA SER A 67 8.89 -2.51 27.14
C SER A 67 7.69 -2.91 28.01
N LEU A 68 6.61 -3.41 27.39
CA LEU A 68 5.39 -3.80 28.10
C LEU A 68 5.62 -4.98 29.06
N ARG A 69 6.48 -5.93 28.72
CA ARG A 69 6.89 -6.99 29.65
C ARG A 69 7.58 -6.43 30.90
N ASN A 70 8.50 -5.49 30.74
CA ASN A 70 9.16 -4.85 31.88
C ASN A 70 8.17 -4.10 32.78
N VAL A 71 7.19 -3.40 32.19
CA VAL A 71 6.11 -2.73 32.94
C VAL A 71 5.28 -3.77 33.71
N ARG A 72 4.84 -4.83 33.04
CA ARG A 72 4.04 -5.92 33.63
C ARG A 72 4.78 -6.58 34.78
N ASP A 73 6.05 -6.90 34.62
CA ASP A 73 6.90 -7.52 35.65
C ASP A 73 7.07 -6.57 36.86
N THR A 74 7.23 -5.26 36.62
CA THR A 74 7.32 -4.24 37.67
C THR A 74 6.01 -4.14 38.47
N LEU A 75 4.87 -4.03 37.79
CA LEU A 75 3.56 -3.95 38.42
C LEU A 75 3.23 -5.22 39.20
N GLN A 76 3.61 -6.39 38.68
CA GLN A 76 3.41 -7.66 39.37
C GLN A 76 4.20 -7.71 40.68
N ALA A 77 5.46 -7.24 40.69
CA ALA A 77 6.27 -7.14 41.91
C ALA A 77 5.67 -6.16 42.94
N GLN A 78 4.96 -5.13 42.48
CA GLN A 78 4.25 -4.16 43.31
C GLN A 78 2.85 -4.63 43.74
N GLN A 79 2.45 -5.86 43.40
CA GLN A 79 1.13 -6.42 43.71
C GLN A 79 -0.02 -5.56 43.15
N ALA A 80 0.18 -4.99 41.96
CA ALA A 80 -0.84 -4.24 41.25
C ALA A 80 -2.09 -5.08 40.97
N ASP A 81 -3.19 -4.40 40.63
CA ASP A 81 -4.46 -5.07 40.36
C ASP A 81 -4.37 -6.00 39.13
N THR A 82 -5.18 -7.06 39.16
CA THR A 82 -5.20 -8.08 38.11
C THR A 82 -5.69 -7.57 36.76
N ALA A 83 -6.46 -6.47 36.71
CA ALA A 83 -6.95 -5.93 35.44
C ALA A 83 -5.82 -5.22 34.68
N SER A 84 -4.99 -4.45 35.37
CA SER A 84 -3.80 -3.82 34.79
C SER A 84 -2.82 -4.85 34.22
N LEU A 85 -2.57 -5.95 34.95
CA LEU A 85 -1.70 -7.03 34.46
C LEU A 85 -2.28 -7.73 33.22
N ARG A 86 -3.59 -8.00 33.21
CA ARG A 86 -4.26 -8.61 32.05
C ARG A 86 -4.24 -7.72 30.81
N ALA A 87 -4.44 -6.42 30.98
CA ALA A 87 -4.37 -5.48 29.85
C ALA A 87 -2.98 -5.51 29.20
N LEU A 88 -1.91 -5.51 30.00
CA LEU A 88 -0.54 -5.64 29.47
C LEU A 88 -0.29 -6.98 28.77
N GLU A 89 -0.80 -8.08 29.34
CA GLU A 89 -0.69 -9.40 28.72
C GLU A 89 -1.43 -9.49 27.38
N GLN A 90 -2.58 -8.82 27.24
CA GLN A 90 -3.32 -8.74 25.98
C GLN A 90 -2.50 -8.03 24.90
N GLU A 91 -1.90 -6.87 25.21
CA GLU A 91 -1.05 -6.14 24.26
C GLU A 91 0.21 -6.94 23.88
N ILE A 92 0.86 -7.57 24.86
CA ILE A 92 2.03 -8.44 24.63
C ILE A 92 1.64 -9.61 23.70
N GLY A 93 0.51 -10.26 23.96
CA GLY A 93 0.03 -11.37 23.14
C GLY A 93 -0.39 -10.94 21.73
N GLY A 94 -0.95 -9.73 21.59
CA GLY A 94 -1.24 -9.14 20.27
C GLY A 94 0.03 -8.94 19.46
N LEU A 95 1.07 -8.35 20.06
CA LEU A 95 2.38 -8.15 19.42
C LEU A 95 3.02 -9.46 18.96
N GLU A 96 2.86 -10.54 19.73
CA GLU A 96 3.34 -11.88 19.35
C GLU A 96 2.58 -12.47 18.17
N GLN A 97 1.26 -12.27 18.13
CA GLN A 97 0.42 -12.71 17.02
C GLN A 97 0.72 -11.92 15.74
N ALA A 98 0.99 -10.62 15.84
CA ALA A 98 1.38 -9.80 14.70
C ALA A 98 2.73 -10.23 14.10
N ASP A 99 3.73 -10.47 14.95
CA ASP A 99 5.03 -11.04 14.58
C ASP A 99 4.89 -12.41 13.91
N GLU A 100 4.02 -13.27 14.46
CA GLU A 100 3.76 -14.59 13.89
C GLU A 100 2.99 -14.54 12.57
N ALA A 101 2.05 -13.61 12.40
CA ALA A 101 1.31 -13.45 11.15
C ALA A 101 2.24 -13.15 9.97
N MET A 102 3.20 -12.22 10.16
CA MET A 102 4.21 -11.92 9.15
C MET A 102 5.13 -13.12 8.88
N ARG A 103 5.59 -13.80 9.94
CA ARG A 103 6.42 -15.01 9.78
C ARG A 103 5.70 -16.14 9.06
N GLN A 104 4.42 -16.36 9.35
CA GLN A 104 3.62 -17.38 8.68
C GLN A 104 3.48 -17.04 7.19
N TRP A 105 3.17 -15.79 6.86
CA TRP A 105 3.10 -15.35 5.46
C TRP A 105 4.42 -15.60 4.72
N MET A 106 5.56 -15.23 5.31
CA MET A 106 6.88 -15.48 4.70
C MET A 106 7.18 -16.98 4.48
N ARG A 107 6.67 -17.88 5.33
CA ARG A 107 6.83 -19.33 5.16
C ARG A 107 5.92 -19.91 4.09
N GLU A 108 4.75 -19.32 3.88
CA GLU A 108 3.76 -19.77 2.91
C GLU A 108 3.97 -19.18 1.51
N TYR A 109 4.52 -17.96 1.43
CA TYR A 109 4.76 -17.28 0.18
C TYR A 109 5.78 -18.04 -0.67
N SER A 110 5.51 -18.13 -1.97
CA SER A 110 6.39 -18.73 -2.97
C SER A 110 6.39 -17.85 -4.21
N SER A 111 7.56 -17.64 -4.82
CA SER A 111 7.63 -16.89 -6.08
C SER A 111 6.78 -17.58 -7.16
N PRO A 112 5.97 -16.83 -7.93
CA PRO A 112 5.10 -17.38 -8.96
C PRO A 112 5.83 -17.68 -10.28
N ASP A 113 7.17 -17.70 -10.30
CA ASP A 113 7.98 -17.86 -11.53
C ASP A 113 7.68 -19.12 -12.32
N THR A 114 7.21 -20.19 -11.67
CA THR A 114 6.86 -21.44 -12.34
C THR A 114 5.39 -21.52 -12.79
N LEU A 115 4.56 -20.52 -12.44
CA LEU A 115 3.14 -20.51 -12.76
C LEU A 115 2.88 -19.90 -14.14
N GLN A 116 1.86 -20.39 -14.83
CA GLN A 116 1.38 -19.75 -16.05
C GLN A 116 0.74 -18.40 -15.70
N HIS A 117 0.76 -17.44 -16.63
CA HIS A 117 0.37 -16.05 -16.37
C HIS A 117 -0.96 -15.91 -15.60
N GLU A 118 -2.06 -16.51 -16.07
CA GLU A 118 -3.36 -16.43 -15.39
C GLU A 118 -3.34 -17.00 -13.96
N GLN A 119 -2.62 -18.11 -13.75
CA GLN A 119 -2.47 -18.71 -12.43
C GLN A 119 -1.61 -17.84 -11.50
N ALA A 120 -0.54 -17.24 -12.04
CA ALA A 120 0.30 -16.29 -11.32
C ALA A 120 -0.51 -15.06 -10.89
N MET A 121 -1.35 -14.50 -11.77
CA MET A 121 -2.19 -13.36 -11.46
C MET A 121 -3.19 -13.66 -10.34
N GLN A 122 -3.88 -14.81 -10.39
CA GLN A 122 -4.81 -15.22 -9.33
C GLN A 122 -4.11 -15.48 -8.00
N TYR A 123 -2.94 -16.12 -8.04
CA TYR A 123 -2.11 -16.34 -6.85
C TYR A 123 -1.67 -15.02 -6.22
N LEU A 124 -1.08 -14.11 -7.01
CA LEU A 124 -0.59 -12.82 -6.53
C LEU A 124 -1.73 -11.92 -6.01
N GLN A 125 -2.92 -11.95 -6.61
CA GLN A 125 -4.08 -11.24 -6.06
C GLN A 125 -4.51 -11.79 -4.69
N THR A 126 -4.34 -13.09 -4.48
CA THR A 126 -4.61 -13.73 -3.19
C THR A 126 -3.55 -13.33 -2.16
N GLU A 127 -2.27 -13.38 -2.54
CA GLU A 127 -1.18 -12.98 -1.66
C GLU A 127 -1.22 -11.48 -1.32
N LEU A 128 -1.65 -10.63 -2.24
CA LEU A 128 -1.87 -9.21 -1.99
C LEU A 128 -2.85 -8.98 -0.83
N LYS A 129 -4.01 -9.67 -0.84
CA LYS A 129 -5.00 -9.56 0.24
C LYS A 129 -4.47 -10.09 1.57
N LYS A 130 -3.66 -11.16 1.54
CA LYS A 130 -3.05 -11.72 2.74
C LYS A 130 -2.05 -10.75 3.36
N ILE A 131 -1.15 -10.18 2.55
CA ILE A 131 -0.12 -9.27 3.06
C ILE A 131 -0.71 -7.93 3.52
N GLU A 132 -1.75 -7.42 2.84
CA GLU A 132 -2.52 -6.26 3.31
C GLU A 132 -3.17 -6.51 4.68
N ARG A 133 -3.70 -7.73 4.91
CA ARG A 133 -4.25 -8.12 6.20
C ARG A 133 -3.16 -8.22 7.27
N VAL A 134 -2.00 -8.79 6.95
CA VAL A 134 -0.85 -8.85 7.86
C VAL A 134 -0.41 -7.44 8.26
N GLN A 135 -0.24 -6.53 7.29
CA GLN A 135 0.10 -5.13 7.55
C GLN A 135 -0.93 -4.47 8.48
N THR A 136 -2.22 -4.65 8.22
CA THR A 136 -3.30 -4.11 9.06
C THR A 136 -3.23 -4.64 10.51
N ILE A 137 -2.98 -5.94 10.70
CA ILE A 137 -2.82 -6.54 12.04
C ILE A 137 -1.60 -5.92 12.74
N MET A 138 -0.48 -5.78 12.03
CA MET A 138 0.74 -5.20 12.60
C MET A 138 0.53 -3.74 13.01
N ASP A 139 0.01 -2.90 12.12
CA ASP A 139 -0.15 -1.47 12.38
C ASP A 139 -1.13 -1.22 13.54
N SER A 140 -2.27 -1.91 13.55
CA SER A 140 -3.25 -1.76 14.64
C SER A 140 -2.71 -2.23 15.98
N THR A 141 -2.01 -3.37 16.01
CA THR A 141 -1.39 -3.90 17.23
C THR A 141 -0.28 -2.99 17.75
N ILE A 142 0.57 -2.47 16.85
CA ILE A 142 1.61 -1.51 17.22
C ILE A 142 0.98 -0.25 17.82
N SER A 143 -0.07 0.30 17.20
CA SER A 143 -0.76 1.50 17.70
C SER A 143 -1.31 1.30 19.11
N ALA A 144 -2.02 0.19 19.36
CA ALA A 144 -2.58 -0.13 20.68
C ALA A 144 -1.49 -0.30 21.75
N ALA A 145 -0.41 -1.02 21.40
CA ALA A 145 0.72 -1.21 22.30
C ALA A 145 1.48 0.09 22.60
N GLN A 146 1.61 0.99 21.61
CA GLN A 146 2.20 2.31 21.81
C GLN A 146 1.35 3.18 22.75
N GLU A 147 0.03 3.18 22.58
CA GLU A 147 -0.89 3.90 23.48
C GLU A 147 -0.76 3.41 24.91
N THR A 148 -0.72 2.09 25.09
CA THR A 148 -0.51 1.46 26.40
C THR A 148 0.86 1.83 26.99
N ALA A 149 1.92 1.78 26.18
CA ALA A 149 3.27 2.16 26.63
C ALA A 149 3.34 3.62 27.10
N LYS A 150 2.73 4.55 26.34
CA LYS A 150 2.68 5.98 26.68
C LYS A 150 1.99 6.22 28.02
N LYS A 151 0.88 5.51 28.30
CA LYS A 151 0.18 5.60 29.58
C LYS A 151 1.13 5.33 30.76
N TYR A 152 1.90 4.24 30.69
CA TYR A 152 2.83 3.86 31.77
C TYR A 152 4.14 4.67 31.79
N GLU A 153 4.47 5.40 30.73
CA GLU A 153 5.56 6.38 30.74
C GLU A 153 5.17 7.67 31.47
N GLN A 154 3.89 8.08 31.37
CA GLN A 154 3.36 9.29 32.01
C GLN A 154 3.03 9.13 33.50
N GLU A 155 2.86 7.88 33.96
CA GLU A 155 2.60 7.54 35.37
C GLU A 155 3.88 7.44 36.22
N LYS A 156 5.07 7.61 35.61
CA LYS A 156 6.37 7.68 36.30
C LYS A 156 6.70 9.09 36.78
#